data_AF-A0A0T7BT36-F1
#
_entry.id   AF-A0A0T7BT36-F1
#
_cell.length_a   1.000
_cell.length_b   1.000
_cell.length_c   1.000
_cell.angle_alpha   90.00
_cell.angle_beta   90.00
_cell.angle_gamma   90.00
#
_symmetry.space_group_name_H-M   'P 1'
#
loop_
_entity.id
_entity.type
_entity.pdbx_description
1 polymer ?
#
loop_
_entity_poly.entity_id
_entity_poly.type
_entity_poly.pdbx_seq_one_letter_code
_entity_poly.pdbx_strand_id
1 'polypeptide(L)'
;MLNVMHSAASTPTPISQWEDLSQLPAPNSAHWDNIKTQLDLVLLALETLTGIGSDAMLSAATDLNLESKVPDRVALWRLRQSNPLRKGQGGRKKLDVEEARSLVLIICYLAKQHQEFIRRAVSSLEQAAEANREPHQVALLGDYIDAFCNTYEERMEEDETISTDQLTHLALKLLIDLLFYSSSGGHRRLWLALMDRSSKF
;
A
#
# COMPACT_ATOMS: atom_id res chain seq x y z
N MET A 1 -18.22 38.92 45.34
CA MET A 1 -16.98 38.42 44.70
C MET A 1 -17.11 36.92 44.52
N LEU A 2 -17.16 36.45 43.27
CA LEU A 2 -16.83 35.07 42.88
C LEU A 2 -16.69 35.08 41.35
N ASN A 3 -15.44 35.10 40.89
CA ASN A 3 -15.07 35.11 39.49
C ASN A 3 -14.85 33.64 39.08
N VAL A 4 -15.75 33.08 38.26
CA VAL A 4 -15.59 31.72 37.74
C VAL A 4 -14.74 31.81 36.47
N MET A 5 -13.50 31.35 36.56
CA MET A 5 -12.59 31.21 35.42
C MET A 5 -13.01 29.99 34.61
N HIS A 6 -13.51 30.20 33.39
CA HIS A 6 -13.64 29.13 32.40
C HIS A 6 -12.27 28.83 31.81
N SER A 7 -11.71 27.69 32.19
CA SER A 7 -10.52 27.11 31.56
C SER A 7 -10.93 26.55 30.20
N ALA A 8 -10.50 27.20 29.12
CA ALA A 8 -10.70 26.70 27.77
C ALA A 8 -9.77 25.50 27.56
N ALA A 9 -10.35 24.32 27.38
CA ALA A 9 -9.62 23.13 26.95
C ALA A 9 -9.06 23.39 25.55
N SER A 10 -7.74 23.53 25.43
CA SER A 10 -7.03 23.57 24.16
C SER A 10 -7.21 22.23 23.44
N THR A 11 -7.98 22.23 22.35
CA THR A 11 -8.05 21.10 21.43
C THR A 11 -6.66 20.84 20.85
N PRO A 12 -6.11 19.62 20.94
CA PRO A 12 -4.81 19.31 20.38
C PRO A 12 -4.86 19.49 18.86
N THR A 13 -3.86 20.21 18.31
CA THR A 13 -3.66 20.38 16.87
C THR A 13 -3.62 19.01 16.19
N PRO A 14 -4.29 18.79 15.05
CA PRO A 14 -4.18 17.54 14.33
C PRO A 14 -2.72 17.33 13.92
N ILE A 15 -2.08 16.29 14.46
CA ILE A 15 -0.73 15.88 14.07
C ILE A 15 -0.78 15.47 12.60
N SER A 16 0.15 15.96 11.78
CA SER A 16 0.22 15.55 10.38
C SER A 16 0.52 14.05 10.26
N GLN A 17 0.02 13.38 9.22
CA GLN A 17 0.27 11.94 9.05
C GLN A 17 1.77 11.61 8.94
N TRP A 18 2.56 12.55 8.42
CA TRP A 18 4.01 12.44 8.37
C TRP A 18 4.64 12.44 9.77
N GLU A 19 4.26 13.40 10.62
CA GLU A 19 4.73 13.46 12.01
C GLU A 19 4.33 12.21 12.79
N ASP A 20 3.11 11.71 12.60
CA ASP A 20 2.64 10.46 13.23
C ASP A 20 3.52 9.26 12.80
N LEU A 21 3.82 9.09 11.50
CA LEU A 21 4.73 8.03 11.02
C LEU A 21 6.16 8.19 11.54
N SER A 22 6.64 9.43 11.68
CA SER A 22 8.00 9.71 12.14
C SER A 22 8.24 9.25 13.57
N GLN A 23 7.18 9.21 14.39
CA GLN A 23 7.19 8.76 15.79
C GLN A 23 7.12 7.22 15.93
N LEU A 24 6.78 6.50 14.87
CA LEU A 24 6.73 5.04 14.88
C LEU A 24 8.13 4.42 14.74
N PRO A 25 8.35 3.20 15.27
CA PRO A 25 9.65 2.53 15.18
C PRO A 25 10.08 2.35 13.73
N ALA A 26 11.38 2.51 13.49
CA ALA A 26 12.00 2.30 12.18
C ALA A 26 12.48 0.84 12.01
N PRO A 27 12.57 0.32 10.77
CA PRO A 27 13.04 -1.03 10.52
C PRO A 27 14.52 -1.21 10.85
N ASN A 28 14.88 -2.36 11.42
CA ASN A 28 16.28 -2.77 11.52
C ASN A 28 16.81 -3.22 10.15
N SER A 29 18.13 -3.14 9.93
CA SER A 29 18.76 -3.33 8.61
C SER A 29 18.47 -4.69 7.94
N ALA A 30 18.21 -5.74 8.72
CA ALA A 30 17.92 -7.09 8.21
C ALA A 30 16.53 -7.24 7.56
N HIS A 31 15.64 -6.27 7.72
CA HIS A 31 14.21 -6.40 7.45
C HIS A 31 13.73 -5.68 6.18
N TRP A 32 14.65 -5.00 5.49
CA TRP A 32 14.32 -4.08 4.39
C TRP A 32 13.78 -4.77 3.14
N ASP A 33 14.22 -5.99 2.85
CA ASP A 33 13.80 -6.67 1.63
C ASP A 33 12.30 -7.03 1.66
N ASN A 34 11.81 -7.52 2.81
CA ASN A 34 10.38 -7.77 3.01
C ASN A 34 9.54 -6.49 2.90
N ILE A 35 10.05 -5.37 3.43
CA ILE A 35 9.35 -4.07 3.37
C ILE A 35 9.24 -3.58 1.93
N LYS A 36 10.33 -3.65 1.16
CA LYS A 36 10.34 -3.24 -0.26
C LYS A 36 9.36 -4.07 -1.08
N THR A 37 9.39 -5.39 -0.90
CA THR A 37 8.46 -6.31 -1.57
C THR A 37 7.02 -5.97 -1.22
N GLN A 38 6.69 -5.83 0.06
CA GLN A 38 5.31 -5.57 0.48
C GLN A 38 4.80 -4.21 0.00
N LEU A 39 5.63 -3.15 0.01
CA LEU A 39 5.24 -1.84 -0.52
C LEU A 39 4.91 -1.90 -2.02
N ASP A 40 5.76 -2.56 -2.81
CA ASP A 40 5.55 -2.69 -4.25
C ASP A 40 4.33 -3.58 -4.57
N LEU A 41 4.10 -4.65 -3.81
CA LEU A 41 2.91 -5.49 -3.95
C LEU A 41 1.60 -4.77 -3.62
N VAL A 42 1.59 -3.94 -2.56
CA VAL A 42 0.41 -3.15 -2.22
C VAL A 42 0.14 -2.09 -3.30
N LEU A 43 1.19 -1.45 -3.84
CA LEU A 43 1.06 -0.55 -4.99
C LEU A 43 0.55 -1.27 -6.24
N LEU A 44 1.07 -2.45 -6.52
CA LEU A 44 0.63 -3.29 -7.64
C LEU A 44 -0.85 -3.65 -7.50
N ALA A 45 -1.29 -4.09 -6.32
CA ALA A 45 -2.69 -4.41 -6.06
C ALA A 45 -3.60 -3.18 -6.23
N LEU A 46 -3.17 -2.00 -5.79
CA LEU A 46 -3.94 -0.78 -5.96
C LEU A 46 -4.02 -0.37 -7.44
N GLU A 47 -2.89 -0.44 -8.15
CA GLU A 47 -2.77 -0.17 -9.59
C GLU A 47 -3.71 -1.08 -10.40
N THR A 48 -3.67 -2.40 -10.19
CA THR A 48 -4.47 -3.35 -10.96
C THR A 48 -5.94 -3.36 -10.58
N LEU A 49 -6.28 -3.03 -9.33
CA LEU A 49 -7.67 -2.87 -8.91
C LEU A 49 -8.30 -1.63 -9.55
N THR A 50 -7.60 -0.50 -9.54
CA THR A 50 -8.20 0.81 -9.86
C THR A 50 -7.86 1.35 -11.25
N GLY A 51 -6.88 0.75 -11.93
CA GLY A 51 -6.36 1.22 -13.22
C GLY A 51 -5.50 2.48 -13.14
N ILE A 52 -5.13 2.94 -11.93
CA ILE A 52 -4.29 4.13 -11.78
C ILE A 52 -2.84 3.84 -12.19
N GLY A 53 -2.22 4.81 -12.87
CA GLY A 53 -0.83 4.73 -13.27
C GLY A 53 0.11 5.57 -12.40
N SER A 54 1.38 5.61 -12.81
CA SER A 54 2.43 6.42 -12.15
C SER A 54 2.10 7.90 -12.05
N ASP A 55 1.25 8.44 -12.93
CA ASP A 55 0.80 9.84 -12.86
C ASP A 55 0.00 10.14 -11.60
N ALA A 56 -0.93 9.25 -11.24
CA ALA A 56 -1.70 9.39 -10.01
C ALA A 56 -0.79 9.33 -8.77
N MET A 57 0.24 8.47 -8.81
CA MET A 57 1.22 8.35 -7.73
C MET A 57 2.07 9.61 -7.57
N LEU A 58 2.48 10.24 -8.68
CA LEU A 58 3.22 11.51 -8.64
C LEU A 58 2.33 12.68 -8.20
N SER A 59 1.09 12.73 -8.67
CA SER A 59 0.12 13.73 -8.20
C SER A 59 -0.11 13.59 -6.70
N ALA A 60 -0.26 12.36 -6.19
CA ALA A 60 -0.36 12.10 -4.76
C ALA A 60 0.89 12.54 -3.99
N ALA A 61 2.09 12.31 -4.54
CA ALA A 61 3.32 12.81 -3.94
C ALA A 61 3.31 14.34 -3.82
N THR A 62 2.84 15.06 -4.85
CA THR A 62 2.70 16.52 -4.82
C THR A 62 1.65 16.99 -3.83
N ASP A 63 0.46 16.39 -3.82
CA ASP A 63 -0.62 16.75 -2.89
C ASP A 63 -0.18 16.56 -1.42
N LEU A 64 0.74 15.62 -1.17
CA LEU A 64 1.30 15.31 0.14
C LEU A 64 2.60 16.05 0.46
N ASN A 65 3.11 16.91 -0.43
CA ASN A 65 4.40 17.61 -0.31
C ASN A 65 5.62 16.65 -0.17
N LEU A 66 5.61 15.55 -0.91
CA LEU A 66 6.62 14.47 -0.89
C LEU A 66 7.56 14.50 -2.10
N GLU A 67 7.56 15.55 -2.92
CA GLU A 67 8.37 15.65 -4.13
C GLU A 67 9.87 15.62 -3.83
N SER A 68 10.28 16.01 -2.62
CA SER A 68 11.68 15.85 -2.18
C SER A 68 12.14 14.39 -2.12
N LYS A 69 11.20 13.43 -2.02
CA LYS A 69 11.45 11.98 -1.95
C LYS A 69 11.02 11.25 -3.24
N VAL A 70 9.94 11.71 -3.87
CA VAL A 70 9.41 11.15 -5.12
C VAL A 70 9.23 12.27 -6.16
N PRO A 71 10.33 12.84 -6.69
CA PRO A 71 10.26 14.03 -7.55
C PRO A 71 9.72 13.77 -8.96
N ASP A 72 9.93 12.56 -9.49
CA ASP A 72 9.64 12.24 -10.88
C ASP A 72 9.38 10.74 -11.10
N ARG A 73 8.98 10.39 -12.33
CA ARG A 73 8.69 8.99 -12.72
C ARG A 73 9.89 8.08 -12.57
N VAL A 74 11.12 8.57 -12.79
CA VAL A 74 12.34 7.77 -12.70
C VAL A 74 12.65 7.45 -11.25
N ALA A 75 12.48 8.42 -10.34
CA ALA A 75 12.61 8.22 -8.91
C ALA A 75 11.58 7.21 -8.40
N LEU A 76 10.30 7.37 -8.77
CA LEU A 76 9.25 6.40 -8.44
C LEU A 76 9.57 5.01 -8.97
N TRP A 77 9.99 4.90 -10.23
CA TRP A 77 10.42 3.63 -10.82
C TRP A 77 11.58 3.00 -10.05
N ARG A 78 12.62 3.77 -9.71
CA ARG A 78 13.77 3.30 -8.90
C ARG A 78 13.35 2.81 -7.51
N LEU A 79 12.39 3.48 -6.87
CA LEU A 79 11.85 3.05 -5.58
C LEU A 79 11.14 1.70 -5.70
N ARG A 80 10.32 1.51 -6.73
CA ARG A 80 9.66 0.22 -6.98
C ARG A 80 10.66 -0.88 -7.40
N GLN A 81 11.74 -0.52 -8.09
CA GLN A 81 12.86 -1.42 -8.43
C GLN A 81 13.72 -1.81 -7.23
N SER A 82 13.47 -1.27 -6.04
CA SER A 82 14.13 -1.73 -4.82
C SER A 82 13.61 -3.10 -4.36
N ASN A 83 12.41 -3.51 -4.80
CA ASN A 83 11.85 -4.83 -4.56
C ASN A 83 12.80 -5.93 -5.10
N PRO A 84 13.34 -6.81 -4.24
CA PRO A 84 14.30 -7.83 -4.64
C PRO A 84 13.72 -8.87 -5.61
N LEU A 85 12.39 -9.01 -5.68
CA LEU A 85 11.70 -9.96 -6.56
C LEU A 85 11.47 -9.42 -7.97
N ARG A 86 11.78 -8.16 -8.28
CA ARG A 86 11.43 -7.55 -9.56
C ARG A 86 12.43 -7.89 -10.68
N LYS A 87 11.93 -8.15 -11.90
CA LYS A 87 12.73 -8.38 -13.12
C LYS A 87 13.65 -7.18 -13.41
N GLY A 88 14.96 -7.41 -13.35
CA GLY A 88 16.03 -6.67 -14.05
C GLY A 88 16.26 -5.14 -13.87
N GLN A 89 17.56 -4.79 -13.89
CA GLN A 89 18.22 -3.57 -14.41
C GLN A 89 18.21 -2.23 -13.65
N GLY A 90 17.66 -2.11 -12.45
CA GLY A 90 17.69 -0.84 -11.70
C GLY A 90 18.95 -0.56 -10.87
N GLY A 91 19.76 -1.58 -10.59
CA GLY A 91 20.58 -1.60 -9.38
C GLY A 91 19.66 -1.56 -8.14
N ARG A 92 19.89 -2.40 -7.13
CA ARG A 92 19.01 -2.40 -5.94
C ARG A 92 19.23 -1.10 -5.17
N LYS A 93 18.52 -0.03 -5.55
CA LYS A 93 18.49 1.21 -4.77
C LYS A 93 18.17 0.82 -3.34
N LYS A 94 18.99 1.30 -2.40
CA LYS A 94 18.64 1.19 -1.00
C LYS A 94 17.48 2.13 -0.74
N LEU A 95 16.29 1.55 -0.56
CA LEU A 95 15.13 2.27 -0.04
C LEU A 95 15.45 2.71 1.39
N ASP A 96 15.35 4.00 1.67
CA ASP A 96 15.48 4.52 3.03
C ASP A 96 14.13 4.61 3.75
N VAL A 97 14.17 4.93 5.05
CA VAL A 97 12.98 5.04 5.91
C VAL A 97 12.02 6.12 5.45
N GLU A 98 12.53 7.26 5.01
CA GLU A 98 11.72 8.42 4.62
C GLU A 98 11.04 8.15 3.27
N GLU A 99 11.75 7.51 2.35
CA GLU A 99 11.20 7.03 1.08
C GLU A 99 10.12 5.96 1.31
N ALA A 100 10.36 5.01 2.21
CA ALA A 100 9.36 4.00 2.57
C ALA A 100 8.10 4.63 3.20
N ARG A 101 8.27 5.58 4.13
CA ARG A 101 7.17 6.36 4.72
C ARG A 101 6.40 7.15 3.66
N SER A 102 7.11 7.73 2.69
CA SER A 102 6.50 8.45 1.57
C SER A 102 5.61 7.53 0.73
N LEU A 103 6.10 6.32 0.40
CA LEU A 103 5.29 5.33 -0.30
C LEU A 103 4.06 4.89 0.51
N VAL A 104 4.19 4.72 1.82
CA VAL A 104 3.03 4.41 2.70
C VAL A 104 1.96 5.50 2.61
N LEU A 105 2.34 6.77 2.67
CA LEU A 105 1.38 7.88 2.57
C LEU A 105 0.74 7.95 1.19
N ILE A 106 1.51 7.78 0.11
CA ILE A 106 0.99 7.76 -1.27
C ILE A 106 -0.03 6.62 -1.44
N ILE A 107 0.30 5.41 -0.98
CA ILE A 107 -0.62 4.25 -1.01
C ILE A 107 -1.92 4.59 -0.27
N CYS A 108 -1.83 5.07 0.97
CA CYS A 108 -3.02 5.34 1.80
C CYS A 108 -3.86 6.48 1.25
N TYR A 109 -3.22 7.51 0.68
CA TYR A 109 -3.91 8.62 0.03
C TYR A 109 -4.73 8.16 -1.17
N LEU A 110 -4.10 7.41 -2.09
CA LEU A 110 -4.78 6.86 -3.27
C LEU A 110 -5.84 5.82 -2.90
N ALA A 111 -5.54 4.91 -1.97
CA ALA A 111 -6.52 3.95 -1.47
C ALA A 111 -7.74 4.64 -0.84
N LYS A 112 -7.54 5.78 -0.16
CA LYS A 112 -8.64 6.59 0.37
C LYS A 112 -9.46 7.25 -0.75
N GLN A 113 -8.82 7.74 -1.81
CA GLN A 113 -9.54 8.28 -2.98
C GLN A 113 -10.40 7.22 -3.69
N HIS A 114 -9.94 5.96 -3.72
CA HIS A 114 -10.66 4.82 -4.31
C HIS A 114 -11.43 3.98 -3.28
N GLN A 115 -11.70 4.51 -2.08
CA GLN A 115 -12.24 3.72 -0.97
C GLN A 115 -13.59 3.07 -1.27
N GLU A 116 -14.50 3.76 -1.96
CA GLU A 116 -15.81 3.19 -2.31
C GLU A 116 -15.68 1.98 -3.24
N PHE A 117 -14.76 2.07 -4.22
CA PHE A 117 -14.48 0.99 -5.14
C PHE A 117 -13.83 -0.21 -4.44
N ILE A 118 -12.87 0.03 -3.55
CA ILE A 118 -12.25 -1.02 -2.71
C ILE A 118 -13.30 -1.72 -1.84
N ARG A 119 -14.19 -0.95 -1.18
CA ARG A 119 -15.28 -1.50 -0.37
C ARG A 119 -16.23 -2.36 -1.19
N ARG A 120 -16.58 -1.93 -2.41
CA ARG A 120 -17.43 -2.70 -3.32
C ARG A 120 -16.79 -4.02 -3.74
N ALA A 121 -15.48 -4.01 -4.04
CA ALA A 121 -14.74 -5.21 -4.38
C ALA A 121 -14.70 -6.20 -3.19
N VAL A 122 -14.40 -5.73 -1.97
CA VAL A 122 -14.45 -6.61 -0.78
C VAL A 122 -15.85 -7.13 -0.51
N SER A 123 -16.88 -6.29 -0.61
CA SER A 123 -18.27 -6.77 -0.43
C SER A 123 -18.67 -7.82 -1.47
N SER A 124 -18.16 -7.69 -2.70
CA SER A 124 -18.36 -8.70 -3.74
C SER A 124 -17.65 -10.03 -3.40
N LEU A 125 -16.49 -9.96 -2.74
CA LEU A 125 -15.75 -11.14 -2.26
C LEU A 125 -16.51 -11.84 -1.14
N GLU A 126 -17.04 -11.08 -0.18
CA GLU A 126 -17.89 -11.60 0.91
C GLU A 126 -19.14 -12.30 0.35
N GLN A 127 -19.85 -11.66 -0.59
CA GLN A 127 -21.03 -12.24 -1.24
C GLN A 127 -20.71 -13.51 -2.03
N ALA A 128 -19.56 -13.56 -2.71
CA ALA A 128 -19.11 -14.76 -3.41
C ALA A 128 -18.89 -15.92 -2.43
N ALA A 129 -18.21 -15.65 -1.31
CA ALA A 129 -17.98 -16.64 -0.27
C ALA A 129 -19.30 -17.15 0.36
N GLU A 130 -20.25 -16.26 0.67
CA GLU A 130 -21.58 -16.64 1.18
C GLU A 130 -22.36 -17.51 0.19
N ALA A 131 -22.19 -17.26 -1.11
CA ALA A 131 -22.82 -18.03 -2.19
C ALA A 131 -22.07 -19.32 -2.56
N ASN A 132 -20.96 -19.67 -1.89
CA ASN A 132 -20.02 -20.73 -2.30
C ASN A 132 -19.61 -20.62 -3.78
N ARG A 133 -19.40 -19.39 -4.23
CA ARG A 133 -18.98 -19.05 -5.59
C ARG A 133 -17.51 -18.66 -5.58
N GLU A 134 -16.76 -19.17 -6.54
CA GLU A 134 -15.35 -18.81 -6.68
C GLU A 134 -15.18 -17.31 -7.05
N PRO A 135 -14.21 -16.59 -6.43
CA PRO A 135 -14.02 -15.16 -6.67
C PRO A 135 -13.82 -14.79 -8.14
N HIS A 136 -13.06 -15.60 -8.90
CA HIS A 136 -12.79 -15.36 -10.33
C HIS A 136 -14.07 -15.37 -11.20
N GLN A 137 -15.17 -15.95 -10.70
CA GLN A 137 -16.44 -15.97 -11.42
C GLN A 137 -17.23 -14.67 -11.28
N VAL A 138 -16.90 -13.82 -10.30
CA VAL A 138 -17.50 -12.49 -10.13
C VAL A 138 -16.72 -11.51 -11.00
N ALA A 139 -17.37 -10.90 -12.00
CA ALA A 139 -16.70 -10.07 -13.01
C ALA A 139 -15.66 -9.09 -12.43
N LEU A 140 -16.04 -8.26 -11.45
CA LEU A 140 -15.13 -7.31 -10.82
C LEU A 140 -13.90 -7.96 -10.17
N LEU A 141 -14.07 -9.13 -9.54
CA LEU A 141 -12.98 -9.84 -8.88
C LEU A 141 -12.13 -10.61 -9.88
N GLY A 142 -12.75 -11.24 -10.88
CA GLY A 142 -12.06 -11.90 -11.98
C GLY A 142 -11.15 -10.93 -12.73
N ASP A 143 -11.69 -9.77 -13.15
CA ASP A 143 -10.91 -8.74 -13.84
C ASP A 143 -9.72 -8.26 -12.99
N TYR A 144 -9.93 -8.07 -11.68
CA TYR A 144 -8.86 -7.69 -10.76
C TYR A 144 -7.79 -8.77 -10.59
N ILE A 145 -8.19 -10.03 -10.38
CA ILE A 145 -7.28 -11.16 -10.20
C ILE A 145 -6.45 -11.36 -11.47
N ASP A 146 -7.09 -11.36 -12.64
CA ASP A 146 -6.40 -11.53 -13.93
C ASP A 146 -5.40 -10.39 -14.15
N ALA A 147 -5.81 -9.13 -13.94
CA ALA A 147 -4.92 -7.99 -14.05
C ALA A 147 -3.75 -8.07 -13.06
N PHE A 148 -3.98 -8.51 -11.82
CA PHE A 148 -2.94 -8.68 -10.82
C PHE A 148 -1.95 -9.76 -11.20
N CYS A 149 -2.41 -10.97 -11.54
CA CYS A 149 -1.57 -12.11 -11.91
C CYS A 149 -0.71 -11.78 -13.14
N ASN A 150 -1.32 -11.24 -14.21
CA ASN A 150 -0.58 -10.85 -15.42
C ASN A 150 0.49 -9.80 -15.10
N THR A 151 0.13 -8.75 -14.37
CA THR A 151 1.09 -7.67 -14.06
C THR A 151 2.19 -8.15 -13.09
N TYR A 152 1.90 -9.09 -12.20
CA TYR A 152 2.90 -9.72 -11.34
C TYR A 152 3.90 -10.52 -12.17
N GLU A 153 3.43 -11.42 -13.04
CA GLU A 153 4.27 -12.29 -13.88
C GLU A 153 5.15 -11.48 -14.86
N GLU A 154 4.61 -10.38 -15.40
CA GLU A 154 5.37 -9.46 -16.27
C GLU A 154 6.52 -8.76 -15.52
N ARG A 155 6.32 -8.44 -14.24
CA ARG A 155 7.23 -7.54 -13.49
C ARG A 155 8.12 -8.25 -12.50
N MET A 156 7.74 -9.40 -11.96
CA MET A 156 8.51 -10.16 -10.98
C MET A 156 9.33 -11.24 -11.67
N GLU A 157 10.51 -11.55 -11.12
CA GLU A 157 11.35 -12.66 -11.56
C GLU A 157 10.51 -13.94 -11.53
N GLU A 158 10.70 -14.76 -12.57
CA GLU A 158 10.03 -16.05 -12.65
C GLU A 158 10.54 -16.93 -11.52
N ASP A 159 9.68 -17.13 -10.53
CA ASP A 159 9.85 -18.17 -9.54
C ASP A 159 9.05 -19.38 -10.01
N GLU A 160 9.75 -20.42 -10.46
CA GLU A 160 9.15 -21.68 -10.91
C GLU A 160 8.20 -22.31 -9.88
N THR A 161 8.21 -21.81 -8.63
CA THR A 161 7.41 -22.33 -7.52
C THR A 161 6.09 -21.60 -7.27
N ILE A 162 5.86 -20.41 -7.84
CA ILE A 162 4.64 -19.64 -7.55
C ILE A 162 3.51 -20.03 -8.51
N SER A 163 2.47 -20.65 -7.97
CA SER A 163 1.28 -21.04 -8.74
C SER A 163 0.29 -19.89 -8.92
N THR A 164 -0.55 -19.96 -9.96
CA THR A 164 -1.67 -19.03 -10.18
C THR A 164 -2.63 -18.96 -8.99
N ASP A 165 -2.83 -20.08 -8.29
CA ASP A 165 -3.64 -20.15 -7.08
C ASP A 165 -3.02 -19.33 -5.93
N GLN A 166 -1.71 -19.43 -5.73
CA GLN A 166 -0.99 -18.61 -4.75
C GLN A 166 -1.05 -17.12 -5.09
N LEU A 167 -0.94 -16.74 -6.37
CA LEU A 167 -1.09 -15.36 -6.81
C LEU A 167 -2.52 -14.84 -6.59
N THR A 168 -3.52 -15.68 -6.86
CA THR A 168 -4.94 -15.36 -6.60
C THR A 168 -5.17 -15.11 -5.11
N HIS A 169 -4.66 -15.99 -4.25
CA HIS A 169 -4.73 -15.80 -2.80
C HIS A 169 -4.01 -14.52 -2.34
N LEU A 170 -2.84 -14.22 -2.91
CA LEU A 170 -2.11 -12.99 -2.62
C LEU A 170 -2.90 -11.75 -3.04
N ALA A 171 -3.50 -11.75 -4.24
CA ALA A 171 -4.32 -10.66 -4.74
C ALA A 171 -5.51 -10.38 -3.80
N LEU A 172 -6.26 -11.42 -3.44
CA LEU A 172 -7.42 -11.30 -2.54
C LEU A 172 -7.02 -10.82 -1.13
N LYS A 173 -5.89 -11.31 -0.60
CA LYS A 173 -5.34 -10.82 0.66
C LYS A 173 -4.98 -9.33 0.57
N LEU A 174 -4.35 -8.89 -0.51
CA LEU A 174 -3.97 -7.49 -0.72
C LEU A 174 -5.20 -6.59 -0.91
N LEU A 175 -6.26 -7.08 -1.56
CA LEU A 175 -7.54 -6.39 -1.65
C LEU A 175 -8.13 -6.11 -0.25
N ILE A 176 -8.08 -7.10 0.64
CA ILE A 176 -8.52 -6.95 2.03
C ILE A 176 -7.59 -5.97 2.79
N ASP A 177 -6.27 -6.09 2.61
CA ASP A 177 -5.30 -5.17 3.21
C ASP A 177 -5.58 -3.71 2.76
N LEU A 178 -5.90 -3.48 1.47
CA LEU A 178 -6.27 -2.17 0.92
C LEU A 178 -7.53 -1.57 1.57
N LEU A 179 -8.51 -2.40 1.94
CA LEU A 179 -9.68 -1.92 2.70
C LEU A 179 -9.24 -1.24 4.01
N PHE A 180 -8.32 -1.87 4.75
CA PHE A 180 -7.79 -1.29 5.99
C PHE A 180 -6.91 -0.07 5.74
N TYR A 181 -6.13 -0.05 4.66
CA TYR A 181 -5.26 1.07 4.32
C TYR A 181 -6.02 2.29 3.78
N SER A 182 -7.22 2.10 3.22
CA SER A 182 -8.10 3.18 2.75
C SER A 182 -8.80 3.97 3.88
N SER A 183 -8.76 3.46 5.12
CA SER A 183 -9.51 4.01 6.24
C SER A 183 -8.69 5.02 7.06
N SER A 184 -9.34 5.77 7.97
CA SER A 184 -8.66 6.70 8.87
C SER A 184 -7.61 6.00 9.74
N GLY A 185 -6.36 6.43 9.67
CA GLY A 185 -5.23 5.75 10.34
C GLY A 185 -4.63 4.59 9.53
N GLY A 186 -4.99 4.45 8.25
CA GLY A 186 -4.46 3.44 7.35
C GLY A 186 -2.94 3.48 7.23
N HIS A 187 -2.32 4.67 7.26
CA HIS A 187 -0.87 4.86 7.20
C HIS A 187 -0.16 4.19 8.38
N ARG A 188 -0.68 4.37 9.60
CA ARG A 188 -0.15 3.71 10.81
C ARG A 188 -0.34 2.20 10.75
N ARG A 189 -1.49 1.72 10.28
CA ARG A 189 -1.75 0.29 10.09
C ARG A 189 -0.77 -0.33 9.08
N LEU A 190 -0.59 0.29 7.92
CA LEU A 190 0.34 -0.18 6.89
C LEU A 190 1.77 -0.19 7.43
N TRP A 191 2.23 0.89 8.05
CA TRP A 191 3.57 0.96 8.62
C TRP A 191 3.83 -0.12 9.67
N LEU A 192 2.90 -0.32 10.61
CA LEU A 192 3.04 -1.37 11.62
C LEU A 192 2.95 -2.79 11.04
N ALA A 193 2.12 -3.00 10.02
CA ALA A 193 2.04 -4.28 9.31
C ALA A 193 3.35 -4.61 8.58
N LEU A 194 3.98 -3.61 7.95
CA LEU A 194 5.32 -3.75 7.36
C LEU A 194 6.34 -4.16 8.43
N MET A 195 6.26 -3.57 9.62
CA MET A 195 7.15 -3.92 10.72
C MET A 195 6.93 -5.34 11.27
N ASP A 196 5.67 -5.72 11.54
CA ASP A 196 5.35 -7.05 12.10
C ASP A 196 5.72 -8.18 11.14
N ARG A 197 5.38 -8.06 9.85
CA ARG A 197 5.70 -9.07 8.83
C ARG A 197 7.20 -9.19 8.57
N SER A 198 7.95 -8.13 8.84
CA SER A 198 9.41 -8.20 8.74
C SER A 198 10.05 -8.98 9.89
N SER A 199 9.43 -8.98 11.07
CA SER A 199 9.97 -9.64 12.28
C SER A 199 9.68 -11.14 12.39
N LYS A 200 8.85 -11.70 11.51
CA LYS A 200 8.37 -13.08 11.57
C LYS A 200 8.96 -13.93 10.44
N PHE A 201 10.28 -14.09 10.38
CA PHE A 201 10.95 -15.14 9.61
C PHE A 201 12.27 -15.52 10.27
#